data_AF-A0A2V6PJZ0-F1
#
_entry.id   AF-A0A2V6PJZ0-F1
#
_cell.length_a   1.000
_cell.length_b   1.000
_cell.length_c   1.000
_cell.angle_alpha   90.00
_cell.angle_beta   90.00
_cell.angle_gamma   90.00
#
_symmetry.space_group_name_H-M   'P 1'
#
loop_
_entity.id
_entity.type
_entity.pdbx_description
1 polymer ?
#
loop_
_entity_poly.entity_id
_entity_poly.type
_entity_poly.pdbx_seq_one_letter_code
_entity_poly.pdbx_strand_id
1 'polypeptide(L)' 'MINVRTLEPGTRVALTDGSTVEIVSNPKDGIWVFARYLSSPRDTSLVGTEEMVFAQDMVEIQTTP' A
#
# COMPACT_ATOMS: atom_id res chain seq x y z
N MET A 1 0.30 7.26 12.96
CA MET A 1 0.40 5.78 12.86
C MET A 1 -0.86 5.31 12.17
N ILE A 2 -0.73 4.65 11.01
CA ILE A 2 -1.87 4.12 10.26
C ILE A 2 -2.38 2.87 10.97
N ASN A 3 -3.69 2.77 11.19
CA ASN A 3 -4.28 1.53 11.62
C ASN A 3 -4.47 0.61 10.41
N VAL A 4 -3.48 -0.24 10.15
CA VAL A 4 -3.49 -1.13 8.96
C VAL A 4 -4.71 -2.06 8.95
N ARG A 5 -5.29 -2.40 10.10
CA ARG A 5 -6.45 -3.30 10.18
C ARG A 5 -7.75 -2.69 9.63
N THR A 6 -7.80 -1.37 9.46
CA THR A 6 -8.98 -0.67 8.91
C THR A 6 -8.86 -0.38 7.43
N LEU A 7 -7.75 -0.77 6.78
CA LEU A 7 -7.58 -0.56 5.35
C LEU A 7 -8.44 -1.55 4.57
N GLU A 8 -9.27 -1.03 3.68
CA GLU A 8 -10.14 -1.83 2.82
C GLU A 8 -9.59 -1.86 1.40
N PRO A 9 -9.91 -2.89 0.58
CA PRO A 9 -9.54 -2.91 -0.83
C PRO A 9 -9.94 -1.62 -1.56
N GLY A 10 -9.07 -1.14 -2.44
CA GLY A 10 -9.20 0.15 -3.13
C GLY A 10 -8.61 1.35 -2.37
N THR A 11 -8.24 1.18 -1.09
CA THR A 11 -7.55 2.25 -0.34
C THR A 11 -6.18 2.50 -0.94
N ARG A 12 -5.82 3.77 -1.17
CA ARG A 12 -4.49 4.14 -1.66
C ARG A 12 -3.58 4.52 -0.49
N VAL A 13 -2.35 4.03 -0.52
CA VAL A 13 -1.36 4.23 0.54
C VAL A 13 -0.03 4.63 -0.06
N ALA A 14 0.56 5.69 0.48
CA ALA A 14 1.93 6.08 0.19
C ALA A 14 2.91 5.27 1.05
N LEU A 15 4.03 4.86 0.46
CA LEU A 15 5.09 4.11 1.11
C LEU A 15 6.32 4.99 1.40
N THR A 16 7.18 4.54 2.32
CA THR A 16 8.41 5.22 2.75
C THR A 16 9.43 5.45 1.63
N ASP A 17 9.39 4.63 0.58
CA ASP A 17 10.27 4.72 -0.59
C ASP A 17 9.77 5.71 -1.67
N GLY A 18 8.59 6.32 -1.44
CA GLY A 18 7.90 7.21 -2.38
C GLY A 18 6.95 6.49 -3.34
N SER A 19 6.81 5.17 -3.23
CA SER A 19 5.84 4.40 -4.00
C SER A 19 4.41 4.67 -3.53
N THR A 20 3.43 4.47 -4.42
CA THR A 20 2.01 4.49 -4.08
C THR A 20 1.41 3.16 -4.46
N VAL A 21 0.67 2.55 -3.54
CA VAL A 21 0.02 1.26 -3.73
C VAL A 21 -1.48 1.37 -3.45
N GLU A 22 -2.26 0.50 -4.07
CA GLU A 22 -3.69 0.32 -3.82
C GLU A 22 -3.90 -1.02 -3.12
N ILE A 23 -4.60 -1.03 -1.98
CA ILE A 23 -4.89 -2.26 -1.25
C ILE A 23 -5.75 -3.18 -2.12
N VAL A 24 -5.33 -4.43 -2.27
CA VAL A 24 -6.10 -5.48 -2.96
C VAL A 24 -6.77 -6.39 -1.94
N SER A 25 -6.05 -6.76 -0.88
CA SER A 25 -6.57 -7.60 0.19
C SER A 25 -5.87 -7.31 1.52
N ASN A 26 -6.60 -7.42 2.62
CA ASN A 26 -6.10 -7.17 3.96
C ASN A 26 -6.48 -8.32 4.92
N PRO A 27 -5.50 -9.09 5.42
CA PRO A 27 -5.73 -10.13 6.44
C PRO A 27 -6.20 -9.60 7.80
N LYS A 28 -6.07 -8.29 8.04
CA LYS A 28 -6.37 -7.60 9.31
C LYS A 28 -5.52 -8.07 10.49
N ASP A 29 -4.37 -8.69 10.22
CA ASP A 29 -3.38 -9.09 11.25
C ASP A 29 -2.58 -7.89 11.79
N GLY A 30 -2.51 -6.79 11.04
CA GLY A 30 -1.79 -5.57 11.38
C GLY A 30 -0.30 -5.60 11.05
N ILE A 31 0.16 -6.60 10.29
CA ILE A 31 1.57 -6.81 9.91
C ILE A 31 1.78 -6.49 8.44
N TRP A 32 0.91 -6.98 7.56
CA TRP A 32 1.05 -6.82 6.11
C TRP A 32 -0.30 -6.84 5.39
N VAL A 33 -0.29 -6.42 4.13
CA VAL A 33 -1.41 -6.44 3.19
C VAL A 33 -0.94 -6.87 1.81
N PHE A 34 -1.85 -7.30 0.93
CA PHE A 34 -1.57 -7.38 -0.49
C PHE A 34 -2.00 -6.07 -1.15
N ALA A 35 -1.11 -5.47 -1.93
CA ALA A 35 -1.37 -4.21 -2.60
C ALA A 35 -0.77 -4.20 -4.01
N ARG A 36 -1.42 -3.47 -4.91
CA ARG A 36 -0.99 -3.25 -6.28
C ARG A 36 -0.23 -1.94 -6.39
N TYR A 37 0.96 -1.95 -6.98
CA TYR A 37 1.72 -0.71 -7.21
C TYR A 37 1.05 0.15 -8.29
N LEU A 38 0.73 1.39 -7.93
CA LEU A 38 0.27 2.44 -8.86
C LEU A 38 1.43 3.30 -9.35
N SER A 39 2.45 3.51 -8.50
CA SER A 39 3.69 4.18 -8.84
C SER A 39 4.84 3.63 -8.02
N SER A 40 6.02 3.51 -8.62
CA SER A 40 7.28 3.19 -7.92
C SER A 40 8.42 3.97 -8.59
N PRO A 41 8.92 5.05 -7.97
CA PRO A 41 9.94 5.91 -8.57
C PRO A 41 11.32 5.25 -8.61
N ARG A 42 11.57 4.25 -7.74
CA ARG A 42 12.84 3.54 -7.66
C ARG A 42 12.89 2.32 -8.57
N ASP A 43 11.73 1.73 -8.86
CA ASP A 43 11.62 0.59 -9.78
C ASP A 43 10.27 0.61 -10.51
N THR A 44 10.27 1.10 -11.74
CA THR A 44 9.06 1.20 -12.56
C THR A 44 8.49 -0.14 -12.99
N SER A 45 9.27 -1.24 -12.89
CA SER A 45 8.79 -2.58 -13.26
C SER A 45 7.74 -3.13 -12.30
N LEU A 46 7.68 -2.60 -11.08
CA LEU A 46 6.68 -2.96 -10.08
C LEU A 46 5.29 -2.41 -10.43
N VAL A 47 5.18 -1.35 -11.24
CA VAL A 47 3.88 -0.74 -11.54
C VAL A 47 2.94 -1.75 -12.20
N GLY A 48 1.79 -1.99 -11.56
CA GLY A 48 0.80 -2.98 -11.98
C GLY A 48 0.96 -4.37 -11.35
N THR A 49 2.06 -4.66 -10.63
CA THR A 49 2.22 -5.91 -9.89
C THR A 49 1.52 -5.84 -8.53
N GLU A 50 1.08 -7.01 -8.05
CA GLU A 50 0.52 -7.19 -6.72
C GLU A 50 1.55 -7.85 -5.82
N GLU A 51 1.88 -7.20 -4.70
CA GLU A 51 2.92 -7.65 -3.79
C GLU A 51 2.45 -7.53 -2.33
N MET A 52 3.17 -8.23 -1.45
CA MET A 52 2.99 -8.08 -0.01
C MET A 52 3.69 -6.81 0.48
N VAL A 53 2.94 -5.92 1.13
CA VAL A 53 3.44 -4.66 1.67
C VAL A 53 3.34 -4.68 3.19
N PHE A 54 4.44 -4.39 3.88
CA PHE A 54 4.47 -4.36 5.34
C PHE A 54 3.90 -3.07 5.91
N ALA A 55 3.24 -3.18 7.06
CA ALA A 55 2.63 -2.06 7.78
C ALA A 55 3.63 -0.94 8.12
N GLN A 56 4.89 -1.30 8.39
CA GLN A 56 5.96 -0.36 8.74
C GLN A 56 6.38 0.54 7.56
N ASP A 57 6.12 0.11 6.32
CA ASP A 57 6.49 0.86 5.13
C ASP A 57 5.41 1.88 4.73
N MET A 58 4.24 1.85 5.37
CA MET A 58 3.11 2.73 5.07
C MET A 58 3.22 4.05 5.83
N VAL A 59 3.22 5.17 5.10
CA VAL A 59 3.36 6.50 5.69
C VAL A 59 2.05 7.28 5.75
N GLU A 60 1.23 7.21 4.70
CA GLU A 60 0.02 8.03 4.59
C GLU A 60 -1.07 7.33 3.77
N ILE A 61 -2.34 7.47 4.20
CA ILE A 61 -3.50 7.09 3.38
C ILE A 61 -3.81 8.25 2.44
N GLN A 62 -3.84 7.98 1.14
CA GLN A 62 -4.19 8.98 0.14
C GLN A 62 -5.70 8.97 -0.12
N THR A 63 -6.38 10.02 0.34
CA THR A 63 -7.75 10.31 -0.09
C THR A 63 -7.70 10.87 -1.51
N THR A 64 -8.25 10.16 -2.49
CA THR A 64 -8.51 10.75 -3.80
C THR A 64 -9.53 11.89 -3.60
N PRO A 65 -9.32 13.09 -4.18
CA PRO A 65 -10.31 14.17 -4.13
C PRO A 65 -11.62 13.81 -4.85
#